data_AF-A0A371XEQ0-F1
#
_entry.id   AF-A0A371XEQ0-F1
#
_cell.length_a   1.000
_cell.length_b   1.000
_cell.length_c   1.000
_cell.angle_alpha   90.00
_cell.angle_beta   90.00
_cell.angle_gamma   90.00
#
_symmetry.space_group_name_H-M   'P 1'
#
loop_
_entity.id
_entity.type
_entity.pdbx_description
1 polymer ?
#
loop_
_entity_poly.entity_id
_entity_poly.type
_entity_poly.pdbx_seq_one_letter_code
_entity_poly.pdbx_strand_id
1 'polypeptide(L)' 'MTDTNETSPLLWEVKEIAKAIGRTERATFHLLAKGRIPAKKIGSQWVCDREQLMNFFKETAA' A
#
# COMPACT_ATOMS: atom_id res chain seq x y z
N MET A 1 18.23 -1.29 21.66
CA MET A 1 17.21 -1.67 20.66
C MET A 1 16.14 -0.61 20.74
N THR A 2 16.17 0.38 19.85
CA THR A 2 15.18 1.46 19.84
C THR A 2 14.07 1.08 18.88
N ASP A 3 13.02 0.49 19.43
CA ASP A 3 11.69 0.47 18.83
C ASP A 3 11.16 1.90 18.81
N THR A 4 11.55 2.69 17.80
CA THR A 4 10.88 3.96 17.55
C THR A 4 9.56 3.62 16.88
N ASN A 5 8.49 3.64 17.69
CA ASN A 5 7.09 3.56 17.29
C ASN A 5 6.70 4.80 16.48
N GLU A 6 7.38 5.01 15.35
CA GLU A 6 6.94 5.90 14.29
C GLU A 6 6.27 4.96 13.31
N THR A 7 4.94 5.00 13.27
CA THR A 7 4.18 4.27 12.26
C THR A 7 4.67 4.78 10.92
N SER A 8 5.63 4.09 10.31
CA SER A 8 6.18 4.50 9.02
C SER A 8 4.99 4.65 8.07
N PRO A 9 4.76 5.87 7.52
CA PRO A 9 3.60 6.11 6.66
C PRO A 9 3.70 5.28 5.38
N LEU A 10 4.91 4.83 5.04
CA LEU A 10 5.19 4.01 3.87
C LEU A 10 4.94 2.53 4.16
N LEU A 11 4.03 1.96 3.37
CA LEU A 11 3.82 0.53 3.26
C LEU A 11 4.78 -0.03 2.22
N TRP A 12 5.66 -0.92 2.67
CA TRP A 12 6.64 -1.60 1.83
C TRP A 12 6.16 -3.01 1.51
N GLU A 13 6.34 -3.39 0.25
CA GLU A 13 5.94 -4.65 -0.34
C GLU A 13 4.42 -4.85 -0.47
N VAL A 14 4.07 -5.73 -1.41
CA VAL A 14 2.67 -6.10 -1.70
C VAL A 14 1.96 -6.61 -0.45
N LYS A 15 2.68 -7.30 0.43
CA LYS A 15 2.15 -7.90 1.65
C LYS A 15 1.62 -6.88 2.65
N GLU A 16 2.37 -5.81 2.92
CA GLU A 16 1.91 -4.78 3.87
C GLU A 16 0.78 -3.95 3.30
N ILE A 17 0.84 -3.68 1.98
CA ILE A 17 -0.26 -3.01 1.26
C ILE A 17 -1.53 -3.86 1.34
N ALA A 18 -1.44 -5.17 1.09
CA ALA A 18 -2.56 -6.11 1.11
C ALA A 18 -3.22 -6.16 2.50
N LYS A 19 -2.42 -6.21 3.57
CA LYS A 19 -2.91 -6.14 4.96
C LYS A 19 -3.66 -4.84 5.22
N ALA A 20 -3.13 -3.70 4.77
CA ALA A 20 -3.73 -2.40 5.00
C ALA A 20 -5.12 -2.26 4.35
N ILE A 21 -5.35 -2.88 3.19
CA ILE A 21 -6.62 -2.81 2.45
C ILE A 21 -7.53 -4.03 2.67
N GLY A 22 -7.13 -4.98 3.53
CA GLY A 22 -7.89 -6.20 3.80
C GLY A 22 -8.07 -7.12 2.58
N ARG A 23 -7.06 -7.22 1.70
CA ARG A 23 -7.08 -8.07 0.49
C ARG A 23 -5.98 -9.11 0.52
N THR A 24 -6.07 -10.09 -0.38
CA THR A 24 -4.99 -11.05 -0.58
C THR A 24 -3.81 -10.43 -1.34
N GLU A 25 -2.60 -10.94 -1.13
CA GLU A 25 -1.40 -10.45 -1.81
C GLU A 25 -1.53 -10.56 -3.34
N ARG A 26 -2.10 -11.65 -3.85
CA ARG A 26 -2.32 -11.85 -5.30
C ARG A 26 -3.26 -10.81 -5.91
N ALA A 27 -4.37 -10.52 -5.24
CA ALA A 27 -5.31 -9.50 -5.71
C ALA A 27 -4.68 -8.11 -5.65
N THR A 28 -3.96 -7.82 -4.57
CA THR A 28 -3.24 -6.55 -4.38
C THR A 28 -2.17 -6.35 -5.44
N PHE A 29 -1.35 -7.38 -5.73
CA PHE A 29 -0.36 -7.36 -6.80
C PHE A 29 -1.00 -7.04 -8.15
N HIS A 30 -2.14 -7.67 -8.46
CA HIS A 30 -2.84 -7.40 -9.71
C HIS A 30 -3.35 -5.94 -9.81
N LEU A 31 -3.79 -5.35 -8.69
CA LEU A 31 -4.18 -3.92 -8.65
C LEU A 31 -2.95 -3.01 -8.84
N LEU A 32 -1.84 -3.31 -8.17
CA LEU A 32 -0.57 -2.59 -8.29
C LEU A 32 -0.03 -2.65 -9.72
N ALA A 33 0.05 -3.85 -10.29
CA ALA A 33 0.53 -4.09 -11.65
C ALA A 33 -0.34 -3.39 -12.72
N LYS A 34 -1.64 -3.23 -12.46
CA LYS A 34 -2.57 -2.50 -13.32
C LYS A 34 -2.67 -1.00 -13.01
N GLY A 35 -1.91 -0.48 -12.03
CA GLY A 35 -1.96 0.93 -11.63
C GLY A 35 -3.32 1.37 -11.09
N ARG A 36 -4.08 0.47 -10.48
CA ARG A 36 -5.45 0.72 -9.98
C ARG A 36 -5.49 1.34 -8.59
N ILE A 37 -4.37 1.38 -7.89
CA ILE A 37 -4.22 1.98 -6.57
C ILE A 37 -2.93 2.82 -6.55
N PRO A 38 -2.87 3.90 -5.74
CA PRO A 38 -1.72 4.79 -5.68
C PRO A 38 -0.53 4.06 -5.02
N ALA A 39 0.39 3.59 -5.84
CA ALA A 39 1.63 2.95 -5.40
C ALA A 39 2.70 3.09 -6.48
N LYS A 40 3.96 2.99 -6.06
CA LYS A 40 5.13 3.08 -6.94
C LYS A 40 6.00 1.84 -6.80
N LYS A 41 6.52 1.36 -7.93
CA LYS A 41 7.54 0.30 -7.94
C LYS A 41 8.93 0.94 -7.85
N ILE A 42 9.70 0.58 -6.82
CA ILE A 42 11.07 1.03 -6.59
C ILE A 42 11.97 -0.21 -6.64
N GLY A 43 12.69 -0.39 -7.75
CA GLY A 43 13.45 -1.61 -8.00
C GLY A 43 12.54 -2.84 -8.07
N SER A 44 12.77 -3.80 -7.18
CA SER A 44 11.96 -5.01 -7.04
C SER A 44 10.74 -4.86 -6.14
N GLN A 45 10.68 -3.79 -5.33
CA GLN A 45 9.69 -3.64 -4.26
C GLN A 45 8.59 -2.66 -4.65
N TRP A 46 7.41 -2.85 -4.06
CA TRP A 46 6.30 -1.89 -4.14
C TRP A 46 6.27 -1.03 -2.89
N VAL A 47 6.03 0.27 -3.07
CA VAL A 47 5.91 1.24 -1.98
C VAL A 47 4.66 2.07 -2.21
N CYS A 48 3.88 2.26 -1.15
CA CYS A 48 2.83 3.28 -1.15
C CYS A 48 2.77 4.02 0.17
N ASP A 49 2.24 5.24 0.13
CA ASP A 49 1.89 5.97 1.33
C ASP A 49 0.51 5.48 1.83
N ARG A 50 0.42 5.19 3.14
CA ARG A 50 -0.79 4.68 3.77
C ARG A 50 -1.94 5.68 3.70
N GLU A 51 -1.70 6.95 3.98
CA GLU A 51 -2.74 7.97 3.98
C GLU A 51 -3.27 8.21 2.58
N GLN A 52 -2.36 8.31 1.60
CA GLN A 52 -2.72 8.43 0.19
C GLN A 52 -3.59 7.25 -0.27
N LEU A 53 -3.23 6.03 0.12
CA LEU A 53 -4.00 4.83 -0.22
C LEU A 53 -5.41 4.86 0.38
N MET A 54 -5.55 5.26 1.65
CA MET A 54 -6.84 5.34 2.32
C MET A 54 -7.71 6.46 1.73
N ASN A 55 -7.12 7.61 1.43
CA ASN A 55 -7.82 8.74 0.82
C ASN A 55 -8.34 8.39 -0.57
N PHE A 56 -7.53 7.70 -1.39
CA PHE A 56 -7.95 7.21 -2.70
C PHE A 56 -9.23 6.37 -2.64
N PHE A 57 -9.35 5.46 -1.66
CA PHE A 57 -10.55 4.66 -1.50
C PHE A 57 -11.75 5.44 -0.95
N LYS A 58 -11.52 6.39 -0.04
CA LYS A 58 -12.58 7.28 0.47
C LYS A 58 -13.18 8.12 -0.66
N GLU A 59 -12.33 8.70 -1.50
CA GLU A 59 -12.75 9.51 -2.66
C GLU A 59 -13.46 8.67 -3.72
N THR A 60 -12.98 7.44 -3.98
CA THR A 60 -13.61 6.54 -4.98
C THR A 60 -15.00 6.05 -4.54
N ALA A 61 -15.28 6.01 -3.23
CA ALA A 61 -16.55 5.54 -2.68
C ALA A 61 -17.62 6.66 -2.52
N ALA A 62 -17.22 7.92 -2.66
CA ALA A 62 -18.09 9.10 -2.58
C ALA A 62 -18.74 9.41 -3.94
#